data_AF-A0A6M3LF42-F1
#
_entry.id   AF-A0A6M3LF42-F1
#
_cell.length_a   1.000
_cell.length_b   1.000
_cell.length_c   1.000
_cell.angle_alpha   90.00
_cell.angle_beta   90.00
_cell.angle_gamma   90.00
#
_symmetry.space_group_name_H-M   'P 1'
#
loop_
_entity.id
_entity.type
_entity.pdbx_description
1 polymer ?
#
loop_
_entity_poly.entity_id
_entity_poly.type
_entity_poly.pdbx_seq_one_letter_code
_entity_poly.pdbx_strand_id
1 'polypeptide(L)'
;KQAETWAVKNLGIKELNYDELDKKAGDLVNKYLGGAIDRLGVKPGKVYWDDTLFTGKNSRIAALAQEDGSLILNRKYFMTQDIIGSTVKDSFKVGQFGTASEGHIIRHEMGHLQYFNRGGSEALATKKLTPNMINSLKDIGEENLSLYVSKYARKNQGEFYAEMYAKLLNGEQLHPVVKNIMRDIEKGIKKGVVGKVKKTKGVGVEVRKLFDNIDNANNYFYNNYKISGIKSYDLKDKDLLEKFMPMLRDSLDDMHSRFPKLGKVADKNLGYIEIVKGRVVSSGATGEYDWAAAQNIKLASSLRNVDTLKIGGKNTWATGNDFYSNFRHEYGHHLHRSITGSDLSKKWGKEIWKQGENKSLFKSKVSNYSSTDYKEAFAECFSAFTSPKYKQGMLPKEVEDYFIELMGNL
;
A
#
# COMPACT_ATOMS: atom_id res chain seq x y z
N LYS A 1 -18.97 20.08 12.54
CA LYS A 1 -19.92 20.61 13.56
C LYS A 1 -19.84 19.98 14.94
N GLN A 2 -20.17 18.70 15.18
CA GLN A 2 -20.00 18.13 16.53
C GLN A 2 -18.50 17.99 16.92
N ALA A 3 -17.63 17.63 15.97
CA ALA A 3 -16.18 17.45 16.18
C ALA A 3 -15.41 18.75 16.49
N GLU A 4 -15.39 19.75 15.60
CA GLU A 4 -16.19 20.92 15.93
C GLU A 4 -16.10 21.67 17.26
N THR A 5 -17.31 21.78 17.81
CA THR A 5 -17.64 22.16 19.17
C THR A 5 -16.79 21.44 20.21
N TRP A 6 -16.44 20.16 20.02
CA TRP A 6 -15.58 19.45 20.96
C TRP A 6 -14.15 19.99 20.96
N ALA A 7 -13.56 20.26 19.79
CA ALA A 7 -12.19 20.78 19.67
C ALA A 7 -12.07 22.22 20.19
N VAL A 8 -13.03 23.09 19.89
CA VAL A 8 -13.07 24.46 20.45
C VAL A 8 -13.19 24.43 21.97
N LYS A 9 -14.08 23.58 22.50
CA LYS A 9 -14.36 23.51 23.94
C LYS A 9 -13.21 22.89 24.75
N ASN A 10 -12.58 21.83 24.25
CA ASN A 10 -11.63 21.03 25.03
C ASN A 10 -10.17 21.28 24.68
N LEU A 11 -9.86 21.79 23.49
CA LEU A 11 -8.49 22.02 23.03
C LEU A 11 -8.14 23.51 22.86
N GLY A 12 -9.09 24.42 23.09
CA GLY A 12 -8.86 25.87 23.06
C GLY A 12 -8.59 26.45 21.67
N ILE A 13 -8.96 25.74 20.60
CA ILE A 13 -8.79 26.20 19.22
C ILE A 13 -9.87 27.26 18.93
N LYS A 14 -9.46 28.52 18.78
CA LYS A 14 -10.39 29.67 18.69
C LYS A 14 -11.00 29.88 17.30
N GLU A 15 -10.31 29.48 16.24
CA GLU A 15 -10.86 29.39 14.87
C GLU A 15 -10.23 28.18 14.18
N LEU A 16 -11.05 27.28 13.64
CA LEU A 16 -10.55 26.26 12.72
C LEU A 16 -10.26 26.95 11.39
N ASN A 17 -8.99 27.22 11.12
CA ASN A 17 -8.55 27.57 9.78
C ASN A 17 -8.60 26.30 8.92
N TYR A 18 -9.71 26.12 8.22
CA TYR A 18 -9.95 24.98 7.35
C TYR A 18 -8.87 24.83 6.26
N ASP A 19 -8.30 25.94 5.77
CA ASP A 19 -7.20 25.91 4.81
C ASP A 19 -5.91 25.38 5.44
N GLU A 20 -5.64 25.74 6.71
CA GLU A 20 -4.51 25.19 7.46
C GLU A 20 -4.70 23.70 7.78
N LEU A 21 -5.95 23.28 8.01
CA LEU A 21 -6.29 21.90 8.34
C LEU A 21 -6.26 21.00 7.09
N ASP A 22 -6.78 21.47 5.95
CA ASP A 22 -6.65 20.81 4.65
C ASP A 22 -5.19 20.78 4.19
N LYS A 23 -4.43 21.87 4.41
CA LYS A 23 -2.99 21.88 4.17
C LYS A 23 -2.26 20.86 5.03
N LYS A 24 -2.54 20.79 6.34
CA LYS A 24 -1.93 19.80 7.23
C LYS A 24 -2.35 18.37 6.88
N ALA A 25 -3.59 18.15 6.46
CA ALA A 25 -4.07 16.85 5.97
C ALA A 25 -3.37 16.45 4.66
N GLY A 26 -3.25 17.38 3.71
CA GLY A 26 -2.47 17.23 2.48
C GLY A 26 -0.99 16.97 2.74
N ASP A 27 -0.39 17.67 3.70
CA ASP A 27 1.01 17.49 4.11
C ASP A 27 1.24 16.15 4.82
N LEU A 28 0.29 15.69 5.64
CA LEU A 28 0.29 14.34 6.22
C LEU A 28 0.19 13.27 5.14
N VAL A 29 -0.73 13.43 4.18
CA VAL A 29 -0.86 12.54 3.01
C VAL A 29 0.41 12.58 2.15
N ASN A 30 1.03 13.74 1.93
CA ASN A 30 2.31 13.90 1.22
C ASN A 30 3.47 13.18 1.92
N LYS A 31 3.53 13.26 3.25
CA LYS A 31 4.56 12.58 4.05
C LYS A 31 4.46 11.06 3.97
N TYR A 32 3.25 10.51 3.86
CA TYR A 32 3.01 9.06 3.86
C TYR A 32 2.90 8.44 2.45
N LEU A 33 2.37 9.16 1.45
CA LEU A 33 2.11 8.64 0.09
C LEU A 33 3.00 9.29 -0.99
N GLY A 34 3.32 10.59 -0.88
CA GLY A 34 4.15 11.32 -1.85
C GLY A 34 5.59 10.80 -1.92
N GLY A 35 6.12 10.33 -0.80
CA GLY A 35 7.44 9.68 -0.77
C GLY A 35 7.51 8.38 -1.57
N ALA A 36 6.39 7.70 -1.85
CA ALA A 36 6.41 6.41 -2.53
C ALA A 36 6.65 6.55 -4.04
N ILE A 37 6.02 7.51 -4.72
CA ILE A 37 6.06 7.61 -6.19
C ILE A 37 7.43 8.05 -6.73
N ASP A 38 8.08 9.03 -6.10
CA ASP A 38 9.44 9.46 -6.47
C ASP A 38 10.49 8.40 -6.13
N ARG A 39 10.23 7.58 -5.09
CA ARG A 39 11.06 6.41 -4.79
C ARG A 39 10.85 5.31 -5.84
N LEU A 40 9.61 5.11 -6.31
CA LEU A 40 9.18 3.98 -7.16
C LEU A 40 9.75 3.98 -8.59
N GLY A 41 10.32 5.08 -9.07
CA GLY A 41 11.03 5.12 -10.37
C GLY A 41 10.16 4.80 -11.60
N VAL A 42 8.84 4.73 -11.45
CA VAL A 42 7.90 4.38 -12.53
C VAL A 42 7.84 5.52 -13.55
N LYS A 43 8.41 5.30 -14.73
CA LYS A 43 8.12 6.11 -15.92
C LYS A 43 6.85 5.54 -16.57
N PRO A 44 5.75 6.30 -16.68
CA PRO A 44 4.56 5.82 -17.36
C PRO A 44 4.90 5.42 -18.81
N GLY A 45 4.55 4.20 -19.19
CA GLY A 45 4.51 3.79 -20.60
C GLY A 45 3.45 4.61 -21.35
N LYS A 46 3.56 4.65 -22.68
CA LYS A 46 2.75 5.46 -23.61
C LYS A 46 1.33 5.74 -23.08
N VAL A 47 1.12 7.02 -22.80
CA VAL A 47 -0.16 7.67 -22.50
C VAL A 47 -1.05 7.61 -23.73
N TYR A 48 -2.24 7.03 -23.63
CA TYR A 48 -3.21 7.03 -24.73
C TYR A 48 -4.39 7.98 -24.51
N TRP A 49 -4.75 8.40 -23.27
CA TRP A 49 -5.74 9.45 -23.04
C TRP A 49 -5.79 9.94 -21.58
N ASP A 50 -5.75 11.27 -21.40
CA ASP A 50 -6.30 12.05 -20.27
C ASP A 50 -6.21 13.52 -20.70
N ASP A 51 -7.36 14.12 -20.99
CA ASP A 51 -7.52 15.52 -21.42
C ASP A 51 -8.12 16.36 -20.28
N THR A 52 -7.69 16.10 -19.04
CA THR A 52 -7.86 17.01 -17.90
C THR A 52 -7.19 18.35 -18.20
N LEU A 53 -7.96 19.26 -18.81
CA LEU A 53 -7.60 20.64 -19.07
C LEU A 53 -7.50 21.40 -17.73
N PHE A 54 -6.29 21.47 -17.18
CA PHE A 54 -5.86 22.66 -16.45
C PHE A 54 -5.29 23.63 -17.49
N THR A 55 -5.84 24.84 -17.52
CA THR A 55 -5.62 25.88 -18.54
C THR A 55 -4.14 26.07 -18.91
N GLY A 56 -3.70 25.47 -20.03
CA GLY A 56 -2.36 25.64 -20.55
C GLY A 56 -2.09 24.72 -21.75
N LYS A 57 -1.33 25.21 -22.73
CA LYS A 57 -1.09 24.59 -24.05
C LYS A 57 -0.33 23.24 -24.04
N ASN A 58 -0.10 22.63 -22.87
CA ASN A 58 0.68 21.40 -22.69
C ASN A 58 -0.03 20.46 -21.70
N SER A 59 -0.85 19.54 -22.19
CA SER A 59 -1.59 18.54 -21.38
C SER A 59 -0.64 17.56 -20.69
N ARG A 60 -0.89 17.27 -19.40
CA ARG A 60 -0.17 16.26 -18.61
C ARG A 60 -1.15 15.54 -17.68
N ILE A 61 -1.09 14.21 -17.66
CA ILE A 61 -1.97 13.35 -16.85
C ILE A 61 -1.73 13.59 -15.35
N ALA A 62 -2.78 13.87 -14.60
CA ALA A 62 -2.74 13.91 -13.13
C ALA A 62 -3.14 12.55 -12.53
N ALA A 63 -4.14 11.86 -13.10
CA ALA A 63 -4.55 10.54 -12.66
C ALA A 63 -5.20 9.76 -13.82
N LEU A 64 -5.23 8.41 -13.75
CA LEU A 64 -5.76 7.56 -14.80
C LEU A 64 -6.37 6.28 -14.24
N ALA A 65 -7.68 6.11 -14.39
CA ALA A 65 -8.37 4.84 -14.19
C ALA A 65 -8.33 3.95 -15.45
N GLN A 66 -8.12 2.65 -15.28
CA GLN A 66 -8.03 1.67 -16.38
C GLN A 66 -9.20 0.67 -16.36
N GLU A 67 -9.49 0.06 -17.52
CA GLU A 67 -10.54 -0.96 -17.67
C GLU A 67 -10.34 -2.19 -16.75
N ASP A 68 -9.09 -2.48 -16.38
CA ASP A 68 -8.73 -3.60 -15.50
C ASP A 68 -8.99 -3.32 -14.02
N GLY A 69 -9.48 -2.13 -13.69
CA GLY A 69 -9.78 -1.70 -12.33
C GLY A 69 -8.62 -1.03 -11.60
N SER A 70 -7.50 -0.76 -12.27
CA SER A 70 -6.38 -0.01 -11.68
C SER A 70 -6.57 1.51 -11.75
N LEU A 71 -5.98 2.22 -10.80
CA LEU A 71 -5.92 3.69 -10.73
C LEU A 71 -4.46 4.13 -10.58
N ILE A 72 -3.96 4.90 -11.53
CA ILE A 72 -2.59 5.43 -11.56
C ILE A 72 -2.62 6.92 -11.23
N LEU A 73 -1.79 7.38 -10.29
CA LEU A 73 -1.69 8.80 -9.90
C LEU A 73 -0.32 9.36 -10.29
N ASN A 74 -0.27 10.53 -10.93
CA ASN A 74 0.96 11.23 -11.29
C ASN A 74 1.05 12.59 -10.56
N ARG A 75 1.56 12.55 -9.31
CA ARG A 75 1.53 13.69 -8.39
C ARG A 75 2.43 14.88 -8.75
N LYS A 76 3.43 14.70 -9.62
CA LYS A 76 4.33 15.77 -10.08
C LYS A 76 3.63 16.88 -10.87
N TYR A 77 2.41 16.63 -11.35
CA TYR A 77 1.60 17.57 -12.12
C TYR A 77 0.35 18.05 -11.40
N PHE A 78 0.16 17.67 -10.14
CA PHE A 78 -0.83 18.32 -9.28
C PHE A 78 -0.21 19.65 -8.86
N MET A 79 -0.56 20.72 -9.55
CA MET A 79 -0.33 22.04 -9.03
C MET A 79 -1.41 22.31 -7.98
N THR A 80 -1.01 22.55 -6.73
CA THR A 80 -1.77 23.40 -5.82
C THR A 80 -1.71 24.80 -6.42
N GLN A 81 -2.54 25.07 -7.42
CA GLN A 81 -2.79 26.44 -7.81
C GLN A 81 -3.47 27.10 -6.61
N ASP A 82 -3.01 28.27 -6.22
CA ASP A 82 -3.80 29.18 -5.41
C ASP A 82 -5.03 29.55 -6.25
N ILE A 83 -6.04 28.67 -6.18
CA ILE A 83 -7.31 28.82 -6.87
C ILE A 83 -7.95 30.11 -6.36
N ILE A 84 -7.75 30.50 -5.10
CA ILE A 84 -8.27 31.77 -4.61
C ILE A 84 -7.62 32.92 -5.39
N GLY A 85 -6.29 32.98 -5.50
CA GLY A 85 -5.59 34.03 -6.25
C GLY A 85 -5.95 34.16 -7.73
N SER A 86 -6.17 33.04 -8.45
CA SER A 86 -6.53 33.05 -9.88
C SER A 86 -8.04 33.15 -10.15
N THR A 87 -8.86 32.58 -9.26
CA THR A 87 -10.34 32.54 -9.35
C THR A 87 -10.95 33.84 -8.84
N VAL A 88 -10.26 34.57 -7.95
CA VAL A 88 -10.71 35.88 -7.44
C VAL A 88 -10.81 36.93 -8.56
N LYS A 89 -10.00 36.84 -9.63
CA LYS A 89 -10.04 37.82 -10.73
C LYS A 89 -11.16 37.60 -11.75
N ASP A 90 -11.57 36.34 -11.98
CA ASP A 90 -12.54 36.01 -13.04
C ASP A 90 -13.89 35.45 -12.53
N SER A 91 -13.96 34.90 -11.31
CA SER A 91 -15.15 34.14 -10.85
C SER A 91 -16.08 34.90 -9.90
N PHE A 92 -15.67 36.08 -9.40
CA PHE A 92 -16.55 36.95 -8.60
C PHE A 92 -17.63 37.66 -9.40
N LYS A 93 -17.69 37.48 -10.73
CA LYS A 93 -18.85 37.95 -11.52
C LYS A 93 -20.06 37.01 -11.47
N VAL A 94 -19.91 35.74 -11.06
CA VAL A 94 -21.00 34.74 -11.22
C VAL A 94 -21.21 33.79 -10.03
N GLY A 95 -20.44 33.86 -8.94
CA GLY A 95 -20.73 33.06 -7.74
C GLY A 95 -20.69 31.54 -7.95
N GLN A 96 -19.91 31.06 -8.92
CA GLN A 96 -19.68 29.63 -9.17
C GLN A 96 -18.32 29.21 -8.61
N PHE A 97 -18.32 28.36 -7.60
CA PHE A 97 -17.10 27.68 -7.14
C PHE A 97 -16.81 26.51 -8.08
N GLY A 98 -15.76 26.60 -8.90
CA GLY A 98 -15.22 25.47 -9.62
C GLY A 98 -14.40 24.59 -8.66
N THR A 99 -14.83 23.35 -8.43
CA THR A 99 -14.08 22.40 -7.58
C THR A 99 -12.90 21.82 -8.35
N ALA A 100 -11.81 22.57 -8.44
CA ALA A 100 -10.53 22.10 -8.96
C ALA A 100 -9.59 21.63 -7.84
N SER A 101 -10.09 20.88 -6.85
CA SER A 101 -9.27 20.35 -5.76
C SER A 101 -8.75 18.95 -6.07
N GLU A 102 -7.58 18.59 -5.53
CA GLU A 102 -6.99 17.24 -5.60
C GLU A 102 -8.00 16.14 -5.23
N GLY A 103 -8.89 16.42 -4.27
CA GLY A 103 -9.98 15.53 -3.88
C GLY A 103 -11.00 15.28 -4.99
N HIS A 104 -11.33 16.29 -5.81
CA HIS A 104 -12.24 16.11 -6.96
C HIS A 104 -11.63 15.17 -8.00
N ILE A 105 -10.35 15.34 -8.34
CA ILE A 105 -9.65 14.48 -9.30
C ILE A 105 -9.69 13.02 -8.84
N ILE A 106 -9.34 12.76 -7.58
CA ILE A 106 -9.36 11.39 -7.04
C ILE A 106 -10.76 10.80 -7.11
N ARG A 107 -11.78 11.56 -6.70
CA ARG A 107 -13.18 11.09 -6.71
C ARG A 107 -13.74 10.91 -8.12
N HIS A 108 -13.28 11.72 -9.07
CA HIS A 108 -13.58 11.61 -10.49
C HIS A 108 -13.05 10.29 -11.05
N GLU A 109 -11.77 9.99 -10.82
CA GLU A 109 -11.17 8.73 -11.25
C GLU A 109 -11.79 7.51 -10.55
N MET A 110 -12.18 7.63 -9.28
CA MET A 110 -12.97 6.59 -8.59
C MET A 110 -14.31 6.34 -9.28
N GLY A 111 -14.89 7.36 -9.91
CA GLY A 111 -16.08 7.24 -10.72
C GLY A 111 -15.85 6.45 -12.01
N HIS A 112 -14.73 6.66 -12.70
CA HIS A 112 -14.32 5.81 -13.82
C HIS A 112 -14.08 4.36 -13.39
N LEU A 113 -13.40 4.15 -12.26
CA LEU A 113 -13.20 2.82 -11.70
C LEU A 113 -14.55 2.14 -11.40
N GLN A 114 -15.50 2.87 -10.80
CA GLN A 114 -16.83 2.34 -10.54
C GLN A 114 -17.60 2.03 -11.83
N TYR A 115 -17.43 2.83 -12.88
CA TYR A 115 -17.98 2.55 -14.21
C TYR A 115 -17.48 1.20 -14.75
N PHE A 116 -16.17 0.96 -14.71
CA PHE A 116 -15.56 -0.30 -15.16
C PHE A 116 -15.94 -1.49 -14.28
N ASN A 117 -15.98 -1.32 -12.95
CA ASN A 117 -16.42 -2.36 -12.01
C ASN A 117 -17.85 -2.86 -12.28
N ARG A 118 -18.70 -2.01 -12.86
CA ARG A 118 -20.06 -2.38 -13.28
C ARG A 118 -20.12 -3.15 -14.60
N GLY A 119 -18.97 -3.45 -15.21
CA GLY A 119 -18.84 -4.09 -16.51
C GLY A 119 -18.78 -3.11 -17.68
N GLY A 120 -18.53 -1.83 -17.40
CA GLY A 120 -18.29 -0.83 -18.44
C GLY A 120 -17.02 -1.16 -19.21
N SER A 121 -16.91 -0.66 -20.44
CA SER A 121 -15.68 -0.68 -21.22
C SER A 121 -15.38 0.71 -21.76
N GLU A 122 -14.15 0.97 -22.16
CA GLU A 122 -13.67 2.19 -22.79
C GLU A 122 -14.50 2.54 -24.04
N ALA A 123 -14.82 1.52 -24.85
CA ALA A 123 -15.69 1.67 -26.01
C ALA A 123 -17.12 2.10 -25.64
N LEU A 124 -17.59 1.80 -24.42
CA LEU A 124 -18.87 2.31 -23.89
C LEU A 124 -18.69 3.69 -23.23
N ALA A 125 -17.59 3.90 -22.50
CA ALA A 125 -17.29 5.14 -21.81
C ALA A 125 -17.18 6.31 -22.80
N THR A 126 -16.52 6.09 -23.93
CA THR A 126 -16.33 7.10 -24.99
C THR A 126 -17.60 7.39 -25.82
N LYS A 127 -18.69 6.64 -25.63
CA LYS A 127 -19.95 6.95 -26.31
C LYS A 127 -20.48 8.29 -25.82
N LYS A 128 -20.91 9.13 -26.76
CA LYS A 128 -21.64 10.35 -26.45
C LYS A 128 -22.89 10.03 -25.63
N LEU A 129 -23.34 11.00 -24.84
CA LEU A 129 -24.67 10.95 -24.26
C LEU A 129 -25.70 10.77 -25.38
N THR A 130 -26.69 9.91 -25.14
CA THR A 130 -27.75 9.67 -26.14
C THR A 130 -28.58 10.94 -26.34
N PRO A 131 -29.26 11.11 -27.49
CA PRO A 131 -30.16 12.25 -27.69
C PRO A 131 -31.20 12.40 -26.57
N ASN A 132 -31.71 11.28 -26.05
CA ASN A 132 -32.66 11.29 -24.93
C ASN A 132 -32.03 11.82 -23.64
N MET A 133 -30.79 11.42 -23.33
CA MET A 133 -30.04 11.95 -22.17
C MET A 133 -29.78 13.45 -22.33
N ILE A 134 -29.37 13.90 -23.51
CA ILE A 134 -29.12 15.32 -23.81
C ILE A 134 -30.41 16.13 -23.69
N ASN A 135 -31.52 15.63 -24.22
CA ASN A 135 -32.82 16.28 -24.09
C ASN A 135 -33.28 16.33 -22.62
N SER A 136 -33.08 15.26 -21.85
CA SER A 136 -33.41 15.25 -20.41
C SER A 136 -32.61 16.31 -19.64
N LEU A 137 -31.36 16.59 -20.04
CA LEU A 137 -30.57 17.68 -19.42
C LEU A 137 -31.18 19.07 -19.64
N LYS A 138 -31.99 19.28 -20.68
CA LYS A 138 -32.69 20.56 -20.89
C LYS A 138 -33.77 20.79 -19.83
N ASP A 139 -34.32 19.73 -19.24
CA ASP A 139 -35.32 19.80 -18.16
C ASP A 139 -34.75 20.39 -16.86
N ILE A 140 -33.42 20.54 -16.76
CA ILE A 140 -32.75 21.23 -15.66
C ILE A 140 -32.90 22.77 -15.80
N GLY A 141 -33.16 23.28 -17.01
CA GLY A 141 -33.06 24.70 -17.36
C GLY A 141 -31.64 25.05 -17.82
N GLU A 142 -31.50 25.81 -18.90
CA GLU A 142 -30.20 26.16 -19.50
C GLU A 142 -29.33 26.97 -18.53
N GLU A 143 -29.97 27.86 -17.78
CA GLU A 143 -29.38 28.70 -16.74
C GLU A 143 -28.86 27.88 -15.54
N ASN A 144 -29.48 26.75 -15.23
CA ASN A 144 -29.12 25.91 -14.09
C ASN A 144 -28.23 24.72 -14.49
N LEU A 145 -28.17 24.36 -15.77
CA LEU A 145 -27.47 23.17 -16.24
C LEU A 145 -26.00 23.14 -15.81
N SER A 146 -25.33 24.29 -15.84
CA SER A 146 -23.92 24.42 -15.44
C SER A 146 -23.67 24.15 -13.95
N LEU A 147 -24.67 24.34 -13.08
CA LEU A 147 -24.58 24.06 -11.64
C LEU A 147 -24.57 22.56 -11.35
N TYR A 148 -25.28 21.78 -12.17
CA TYR A 148 -25.45 20.35 -11.95
C TYR A 148 -24.51 19.49 -12.80
N VAL A 149 -24.22 19.91 -14.03
CA VAL A 149 -23.45 19.11 -14.99
C VAL A 149 -22.42 19.98 -15.68
N SER A 150 -21.13 19.68 -15.43
CA SER A 150 -20.02 20.39 -16.05
C SER A 150 -20.06 20.25 -17.59
N LYS A 151 -19.47 21.22 -18.32
CA LYS A 151 -19.29 21.08 -19.78
C LYS A 151 -18.48 19.81 -20.12
N TYR A 152 -17.60 19.41 -19.21
CA TYR A 152 -16.78 18.22 -19.30
C TYR A 152 -17.62 16.93 -19.21
N ALA A 153 -18.46 16.79 -18.17
CA ALA A 153 -19.37 15.66 -17.98
C ALA A 153 -20.28 15.40 -19.20
N ARG A 154 -20.58 16.42 -20.01
CA ARG A 154 -21.47 16.31 -21.18
C ARG A 154 -20.82 15.67 -22.41
N LYS A 155 -19.50 15.41 -22.40
CA LYS A 155 -18.76 14.89 -23.56
C LYS A 155 -19.16 13.45 -23.92
N ASN A 156 -19.10 12.57 -22.94
CA ASN A 156 -19.32 11.14 -23.12
C ASN A 156 -19.92 10.51 -21.85
N GLN A 157 -20.34 9.26 -21.93
CA GLN A 157 -20.99 8.56 -20.81
C GLN A 157 -20.03 8.26 -19.66
N GLY A 158 -18.74 8.01 -19.95
CA GLY A 158 -17.70 7.81 -18.95
C GLY A 158 -17.50 9.04 -18.08
N GLU A 159 -17.23 10.20 -18.69
CA GLU A 159 -17.07 11.48 -17.99
C GLU A 159 -18.31 11.86 -17.21
N PHE A 160 -19.49 11.65 -17.81
CA PHE A 160 -20.75 11.93 -17.13
C PHE A 160 -20.86 11.10 -15.86
N TYR A 161 -20.59 9.80 -15.96
CA TYR A 161 -20.67 8.91 -14.81
C TYR A 161 -19.63 9.28 -13.75
N ALA A 162 -18.38 9.53 -14.17
CA ALA A 162 -17.27 9.85 -13.29
C ALA A 162 -17.50 11.15 -12.49
N GLU A 163 -17.89 12.23 -13.18
CA GLU A 163 -18.20 13.51 -12.55
C GLU A 163 -19.35 13.43 -11.55
N MET A 164 -20.42 12.73 -11.91
CA MET A 164 -21.60 12.63 -11.05
C MET A 164 -21.35 11.70 -9.86
N TYR A 165 -20.52 10.67 -10.04
CA TYR A 165 -20.06 9.82 -8.95
C TYR A 165 -19.16 10.62 -7.99
N ALA A 166 -18.28 11.49 -8.50
CA ALA A 166 -17.46 12.35 -7.68
C ALA A 166 -18.29 13.28 -6.78
N LYS A 167 -19.35 13.88 -7.35
CA LYS A 167 -20.34 14.68 -6.60
C LYS A 167 -21.04 13.87 -5.51
N LEU A 168 -21.42 12.62 -5.76
CA LEU A 168 -21.99 11.75 -4.73
C LEU A 168 -21.00 11.47 -3.60
N LEU A 169 -19.72 11.25 -3.91
CA LEU A 169 -18.67 11.08 -2.90
C LEU A 169 -18.40 12.37 -2.11
N ASN A 170 -18.69 13.55 -2.66
CA ASN A 170 -18.70 14.83 -1.94
C ASN A 170 -19.92 14.99 -1.00
N GLY A 171 -20.88 14.06 -1.02
CA GLY A 171 -22.15 14.21 -0.32
C GLY A 171 -23.13 15.16 -0.99
N GLU A 172 -22.87 15.58 -2.24
CA GLU A 172 -23.80 16.40 -3.00
C GLU A 172 -25.05 15.60 -3.39
N GLN A 173 -26.21 16.24 -3.31
CA GLN A 173 -27.44 15.67 -3.84
C GLN A 173 -27.52 15.92 -5.35
N LEU A 174 -27.42 14.86 -6.14
CA LEU A 174 -27.62 14.97 -7.59
C LEU A 174 -29.07 15.31 -7.94
N HIS A 175 -29.25 16.15 -8.96
CA HIS A 175 -30.54 16.45 -9.56
C HIS A 175 -31.23 15.16 -10.05
N PRO A 176 -32.57 15.02 -9.95
CA PRO A 176 -33.28 13.81 -10.38
C PRO A 176 -32.99 13.38 -11.83
N VAL A 177 -32.91 14.35 -12.75
CA VAL A 177 -32.52 14.12 -14.16
C VAL A 177 -31.16 13.45 -14.26
N VAL A 178 -30.17 13.97 -13.53
CA VAL A 178 -28.79 13.44 -13.53
C VAL A 178 -28.75 12.02 -12.99
N LYS A 179 -29.47 11.74 -11.88
CA LYS A 179 -29.61 10.39 -11.31
C LYS A 179 -30.21 9.41 -12.33
N ASN A 180 -31.20 9.85 -13.11
CA ASN A 180 -31.80 9.02 -14.15
C ASN A 180 -30.84 8.72 -15.30
N ILE A 181 -30.07 9.72 -15.75
CA ILE A 181 -29.03 9.51 -16.78
C ILE A 181 -27.96 8.52 -16.29
N MET A 182 -27.48 8.66 -15.03
CA MET A 182 -26.54 7.68 -14.46
C MET A 182 -27.12 6.27 -14.46
N ARG A 183 -28.38 6.10 -14.05
CA ARG A 183 -29.07 4.79 -14.06
C ARG A 183 -29.19 4.21 -15.47
N ASP A 184 -29.44 5.05 -16.47
CA ASP A 184 -29.54 4.61 -17.85
C ASP A 184 -28.18 4.22 -18.45
N ILE A 185 -27.12 4.92 -18.06
CA ILE A 185 -25.73 4.50 -18.34
C ILE A 185 -25.47 3.13 -17.71
N GLU A 186 -25.79 2.93 -16.42
CA GLU A 186 -25.61 1.64 -15.74
C GLU A 186 -26.41 0.49 -16.37
N LYS A 187 -27.65 0.75 -16.82
CA LYS A 187 -28.44 -0.23 -17.59
C LYS A 187 -27.79 -0.53 -18.93
N GLY A 188 -27.26 0.49 -19.61
CA GLY A 188 -26.54 0.35 -20.87
C GLY A 188 -25.29 -0.53 -20.73
N ILE A 189 -24.54 -0.33 -19.64
CA ILE A 189 -23.41 -1.18 -19.26
C ILE A 189 -23.88 -2.64 -19.12
N LYS A 190 -24.90 -2.90 -18.29
CA LYS A 190 -25.43 -4.26 -18.06
C LYS A 190 -25.91 -4.93 -19.35
N LYS A 191 -26.57 -4.21 -20.25
CA LYS A 191 -27.01 -4.73 -21.56
C LYS A 191 -25.82 -5.02 -22.49
N GLY A 192 -24.79 -4.19 -22.48
CA GLY A 192 -23.56 -4.39 -23.24
C GLY A 192 -22.81 -5.67 -22.84
N VAL A 193 -22.80 -5.99 -21.55
CA VAL A 193 -22.22 -7.23 -21.00
C VAL A 193 -22.97 -8.48 -21.49
N VAL A 194 -24.29 -8.42 -21.67
CA VAL A 194 -25.08 -9.58 -22.13
C VAL A 194 -24.94 -9.83 -23.64
N GLY A 195 -24.69 -8.79 -24.44
CA GLY A 195 -24.71 -8.88 -25.91
C GLY A 195 -23.35 -9.15 -26.60
N LYS A 196 -22.20 -8.99 -25.92
CA LYS A 196 -20.88 -8.99 -26.59
C LYS A 196 -19.73 -9.62 -25.82
N VAL A 197 -19.96 -10.59 -24.93
CA VAL A 197 -18.85 -11.43 -24.44
C VAL A 197 -18.58 -12.56 -25.45
N LYS A 198 -18.01 -12.22 -26.61
CA LYS A 198 -16.96 -13.09 -27.16
C LYS A 198 -15.82 -12.94 -26.17
N LYS A 199 -15.70 -13.88 -25.22
CA LYS A 199 -14.62 -13.92 -24.24
C LYS A 199 -13.31 -13.63 -24.97
N THR A 200 -12.71 -12.46 -24.75
CA THR A 200 -11.26 -12.31 -24.77
C THR A 200 -10.75 -13.15 -23.60
N LYS A 201 -10.69 -14.47 -23.83
CA LYS A 201 -10.00 -15.42 -22.96
C LYS A 201 -8.54 -14.96 -22.96
N GLY A 202 -8.04 -14.55 -21.80
CA GLY A 202 -6.63 -14.25 -21.62
C GLY A 202 -6.42 -13.35 -20.42
N VAL A 203 -6.60 -12.04 -20.60
CA VAL A 203 -5.93 -11.09 -19.69
C VAL A 203 -6.77 -10.73 -18.45
N GLY A 204 -8.05 -10.35 -18.61
CA GLY A 204 -8.86 -9.85 -17.48
C GLY A 204 -9.25 -10.89 -16.41
N VAL A 205 -9.38 -12.16 -16.79
CA VAL A 205 -9.70 -13.25 -15.84
C VAL A 205 -8.46 -13.64 -15.01
N GLU A 206 -7.28 -13.59 -15.62
CA GLU A 206 -6.03 -13.89 -14.91
C GLU A 206 -5.63 -12.76 -13.97
N VAL A 207 -5.83 -11.49 -14.36
CA VAL A 207 -5.58 -10.33 -13.50
C VAL A 207 -6.55 -10.29 -12.31
N ARG A 208 -7.84 -10.59 -12.51
CA ARG A 208 -8.79 -10.66 -11.37
C ARG A 208 -8.47 -11.79 -10.40
N LYS A 209 -8.21 -13.00 -10.90
CA LYS A 209 -7.76 -14.12 -10.05
C LYS A 209 -6.47 -13.79 -9.29
N LEU A 210 -5.60 -13.00 -9.88
CA LEU A 210 -4.35 -12.54 -9.26
C LEU A 210 -4.61 -11.57 -8.11
N PHE A 211 -5.45 -10.55 -8.30
CA PHE A 211 -5.82 -9.64 -7.21
C PHE A 211 -6.55 -10.39 -6.09
N ASP A 212 -7.47 -11.30 -6.44
CA ASP A 212 -8.11 -12.17 -5.46
C ASP A 212 -7.07 -13.01 -4.69
N ASN A 213 -6.03 -13.53 -5.36
CA ASN A 213 -4.97 -14.30 -4.69
C ASN A 213 -4.09 -13.43 -3.77
N ILE A 214 -3.72 -12.22 -4.19
CA ILE A 214 -2.91 -11.30 -3.39
C ILE A 214 -3.73 -10.81 -2.19
N ASP A 215 -4.98 -10.44 -2.38
CA ASP A 215 -5.88 -10.00 -1.31
C ASP A 215 -6.18 -11.13 -0.34
N ASN A 216 -6.46 -12.35 -0.84
CA ASN A 216 -6.62 -13.52 0.01
C ASN A 216 -5.37 -13.81 0.83
N ALA A 217 -4.19 -13.65 0.23
CA ALA A 217 -2.95 -13.86 0.96
C ALA A 217 -2.67 -12.73 1.97
N ASN A 218 -2.86 -11.47 1.62
CA ASN A 218 -2.78 -10.35 2.57
C ASN A 218 -3.75 -10.53 3.73
N ASN A 219 -4.99 -10.95 3.45
CA ASN A 219 -5.98 -11.31 4.47
C ASN A 219 -5.48 -12.47 5.33
N TYR A 220 -4.85 -13.50 4.76
CA TYR A 220 -4.24 -14.59 5.51
C TYR A 220 -3.18 -14.07 6.49
N PHE A 221 -2.20 -13.29 6.02
CA PHE A 221 -1.12 -12.78 6.87
C PHE A 221 -1.63 -11.79 7.91
N TYR A 222 -2.60 -10.94 7.57
CA TYR A 222 -3.21 -10.03 8.54
C TYR A 222 -4.03 -10.76 9.60
N ASN A 223 -4.83 -11.75 9.21
CA ASN A 223 -5.70 -12.46 10.14
C ASN A 223 -4.90 -13.33 11.11
N ASN A 224 -3.87 -14.04 10.63
CA ASN A 224 -3.07 -14.96 11.44
C ASN A 224 -1.90 -14.28 12.17
N TYR A 225 -1.23 -13.32 11.52
CA TYR A 225 0.04 -12.75 11.99
C TYR A 225 0.02 -11.23 12.19
N LYS A 226 -1.08 -10.56 11.82
CA LYS A 226 -1.25 -9.10 11.91
C LYS A 226 -0.22 -8.31 11.08
N ILE A 227 0.24 -8.91 9.98
CA ILE A 227 1.09 -8.24 8.99
C ILE A 227 0.17 -7.48 8.04
N SER A 228 0.37 -6.17 7.88
CA SER A 228 -0.59 -5.31 7.12
C SER A 228 -0.58 -5.56 5.61
N GLY A 229 0.44 -6.25 5.09
CA GLY A 229 0.41 -6.80 3.74
C GLY A 229 1.78 -7.28 3.25
N ILE A 230 1.77 -7.88 2.07
CA ILE A 230 2.97 -8.28 1.32
C ILE A 230 2.94 -7.57 -0.03
N LYS A 231 4.07 -6.96 -0.39
CA LYS A 231 4.19 -6.12 -1.58
C LYS A 231 5.43 -6.47 -2.39
N SER A 232 5.38 -6.21 -3.68
CA SER A 232 6.57 -6.13 -4.54
C SER A 232 6.58 -4.78 -5.27
N TYR A 233 7.77 -4.24 -5.50
CA TYR A 233 7.97 -2.90 -6.06
C TYR A 233 7.47 -2.75 -7.49
N ASP A 234 7.52 -3.84 -8.25
CA ASP A 234 6.97 -3.91 -9.60
C ASP A 234 5.71 -4.77 -9.57
N LEU A 235 4.54 -4.15 -9.77
CA LEU A 235 3.26 -4.87 -9.90
C LEU A 235 3.28 -5.87 -11.07
N LYS A 236 4.28 -5.79 -11.97
CA LYS A 236 4.51 -6.76 -13.05
C LYS A 236 5.32 -7.98 -12.60
N ASP A 237 5.99 -7.95 -11.45
CA ASP A 237 6.75 -9.07 -10.91
C ASP A 237 5.82 -10.06 -10.17
N LYS A 238 4.67 -10.39 -10.78
CA LYS A 238 3.71 -11.42 -10.32
C LYS A 238 4.43 -12.71 -9.92
N ASP A 239 5.34 -13.16 -10.78
CA ASP A 239 6.09 -14.39 -10.60
C ASP A 239 6.94 -14.38 -9.33
N LEU A 240 7.37 -13.19 -8.86
CA LEU A 240 8.09 -13.07 -7.59
C LEU A 240 7.15 -13.32 -6.41
N LEU A 241 5.98 -12.68 -6.38
CA LEU A 241 5.02 -12.90 -5.29
C LEU A 241 4.55 -14.35 -5.29
N GLU A 242 4.15 -14.90 -6.44
CA GLU A 242 3.72 -16.30 -6.51
C GLU A 242 4.80 -17.28 -6.04
N LYS A 243 6.08 -16.99 -6.31
CA LYS A 243 7.21 -17.79 -5.85
C LYS A 243 7.44 -17.70 -4.34
N PHE A 244 7.42 -16.50 -3.76
CA PHE A 244 7.87 -16.28 -2.38
C PHE A 244 6.76 -16.32 -1.34
N MET A 245 5.50 -16.13 -1.72
CA MET A 245 4.36 -16.15 -0.80
C MET A 245 4.17 -17.49 -0.07
N PRO A 246 4.25 -18.65 -0.74
CA PRO A 246 4.23 -19.93 -0.05
C PRO A 246 5.38 -20.06 0.96
N MET A 247 6.57 -19.58 0.61
CA MET A 247 7.75 -19.67 1.48
C MET A 247 7.62 -18.81 2.74
N LEU A 248 7.06 -17.60 2.63
CA LEU A 248 6.76 -16.74 3.78
C LEU A 248 5.73 -17.39 4.70
N ARG A 249 4.68 -17.94 4.10
CA ARG A 249 3.65 -18.68 4.82
C ARG A 249 4.24 -19.87 5.56
N ASP A 250 4.97 -20.73 4.87
CA ASP A 250 5.57 -21.93 5.44
C ASP A 250 6.50 -21.57 6.61
N SER A 251 7.30 -20.51 6.48
CA SER A 251 8.18 -20.05 7.54
C SER A 251 7.42 -19.52 8.76
N LEU A 252 6.38 -18.71 8.56
CA LEU A 252 5.56 -18.20 9.66
C LEU A 252 4.73 -19.29 10.33
N ASP A 253 4.11 -20.18 9.55
CA ASP A 253 3.33 -21.32 10.04
C ASP A 253 4.23 -22.26 10.86
N ASP A 254 5.44 -22.57 10.39
CA ASP A 254 6.47 -23.34 11.11
C ASP A 254 6.85 -22.64 12.44
N MET A 255 7.27 -21.38 12.40
CA MET A 255 7.67 -20.65 13.61
C MET A 255 6.54 -20.57 14.64
N HIS A 256 5.33 -20.19 14.23
CA HIS A 256 4.22 -20.01 15.17
C HIS A 256 3.66 -21.33 15.70
N SER A 257 3.74 -22.42 14.94
CA SER A 257 3.30 -23.75 15.41
C SER A 257 4.26 -24.34 16.44
N ARG A 258 5.58 -24.19 16.25
CA ARG A 258 6.58 -24.69 17.21
C ARG A 258 6.71 -23.78 18.43
N PHE A 259 6.59 -22.46 18.24
CA PHE A 259 6.83 -21.46 19.29
C PHE A 259 5.53 -20.73 19.70
N PRO A 260 4.69 -21.33 20.56
CA PRO A 260 3.34 -20.82 20.83
C PRO A 260 3.31 -19.47 21.55
N LYS A 261 4.40 -19.03 22.20
CA LYS A 261 4.46 -17.69 22.79
C LYS A 261 4.86 -16.62 21.78
N LEU A 262 5.42 -16.98 20.63
CA LEU A 262 5.93 -16.03 19.63
C LEU A 262 4.88 -15.00 19.25
N GLY A 263 3.64 -15.43 18.95
CA GLY A 263 2.54 -14.52 18.59
C GLY A 263 2.03 -13.61 19.72
N LYS A 264 2.44 -13.86 20.97
CA LYS A 264 2.16 -12.97 22.12
C LYS A 264 3.27 -11.92 22.32
N VAL A 265 4.48 -12.23 21.87
CA VAL A 265 5.68 -11.42 22.09
C VAL A 265 6.00 -10.54 20.88
N ALA A 266 5.80 -11.05 19.68
CA ALA A 266 5.89 -10.26 18.46
C ALA A 266 4.79 -9.18 18.47
N ASP A 267 5.17 -7.93 18.22
CA ASP A 267 4.23 -6.83 18.05
C ASP A 267 3.31 -7.15 16.87
N LYS A 268 2.03 -6.83 17.01
CA LYS A 268 1.01 -7.07 15.99
C LYS A 268 1.05 -6.02 14.87
N ASN A 269 2.12 -5.24 14.76
CA ASN A 269 2.22 -4.08 13.90
C ASN A 269 3.38 -4.16 12.91
N LEU A 270 3.78 -5.37 12.48
CA LEU A 270 4.64 -5.47 11.31
C LEU A 270 3.90 -4.86 10.10
N GLY A 271 4.42 -3.78 9.54
CA GLY A 271 3.76 -3.02 8.49
C GLY A 271 3.58 -3.87 7.25
N TYR A 272 4.66 -4.10 6.51
CA TYR A 272 4.62 -5.01 5.36
C TYR A 272 5.93 -5.77 5.18
N ILE A 273 5.82 -6.89 4.45
CA ILE A 273 6.98 -7.59 3.89
C ILE A 273 7.08 -7.22 2.41
N GLU A 274 8.26 -6.78 1.98
CA GLU A 274 8.54 -6.33 0.64
C GLU A 274 9.53 -7.28 -0.05
N ILE A 275 9.16 -7.82 -1.20
CA ILE A 275 10.06 -8.59 -2.05
C ILE A 275 10.65 -7.67 -3.13
N VAL A 276 11.96 -7.44 -3.04
CA VAL A 276 12.71 -6.51 -3.88
C VAL A 276 13.51 -7.26 -4.93
N LYS A 277 13.47 -6.81 -6.18
CA LYS A 277 14.25 -7.42 -7.27
C LYS A 277 15.75 -7.16 -7.07
N GLY A 278 16.56 -8.22 -7.04
CA GLY A 278 18.01 -8.10 -6.91
C GLY A 278 18.47 -7.98 -5.45
N ARG A 279 19.17 -6.91 -5.09
CA ARG A 279 19.62 -6.61 -3.71
C ARG A 279 18.80 -5.46 -3.13
N VAL A 280 18.74 -5.37 -1.80
CA VAL A 280 18.10 -4.23 -1.13
C VAL A 280 18.98 -2.99 -1.32
N VAL A 281 18.48 -2.00 -2.07
CA VAL A 281 19.27 -0.86 -2.56
C VAL A 281 19.87 -0.02 -1.43
N SER A 282 19.17 0.14 -0.31
CA SER A 282 19.58 0.97 0.82
C SER A 282 20.79 0.43 1.58
N SER A 283 21.00 -0.89 1.59
CA SER A 283 22.02 -1.55 2.42
C SER A 283 23.02 -2.38 1.61
N GLY A 284 22.70 -2.71 0.36
CA GLY A 284 23.46 -3.70 -0.43
C GLY A 284 23.35 -5.13 0.13
N ALA A 285 22.52 -5.34 1.15
CA ALA A 285 22.24 -6.62 1.78
C ALA A 285 21.12 -7.38 1.05
N THR A 286 20.92 -8.63 1.43
CA THR A 286 19.85 -9.51 0.91
C THR A 286 18.59 -9.48 1.76
N GLY A 287 18.63 -8.85 2.93
CA GLY A 287 17.49 -8.56 3.80
C GLY A 287 17.67 -7.19 4.46
N GLU A 288 16.58 -6.54 4.87
CA GLU A 288 16.62 -5.33 5.68
C GLU A 288 15.34 -5.16 6.50
N TYR A 289 15.49 -4.95 7.81
CA TYR A 289 14.43 -4.49 8.69
C TYR A 289 14.46 -2.97 8.84
N ASP A 290 13.38 -2.30 8.42
CA ASP A 290 13.19 -0.87 8.57
C ASP A 290 12.75 -0.53 10.00
N TRP A 291 13.69 0.00 10.79
CA TRP A 291 13.47 0.41 12.18
C TRP A 291 12.56 1.63 12.35
N ALA A 292 12.14 2.28 11.25
CA ALA A 292 11.22 3.41 11.27
C ALA A 292 9.78 3.01 11.66
N ALA A 293 8.89 4.00 11.72
CA ALA A 293 7.54 3.87 12.24
C ALA A 293 6.66 2.80 11.56
N ALA A 294 6.99 2.39 10.34
CA ALA A 294 6.22 1.39 9.59
C ALA A 294 6.68 -0.06 9.84
N GLN A 295 7.87 -0.29 10.41
CA GLN A 295 8.38 -1.64 10.76
C GLN A 295 8.24 -2.65 9.62
N ASN A 296 9.03 -2.47 8.56
CA ASN A 296 8.91 -3.29 7.35
C ASN A 296 10.09 -4.24 7.20
N ILE A 297 9.86 -5.40 6.60
CA ILE A 297 10.92 -6.33 6.20
C ILE A 297 11.08 -6.25 4.68
N LYS A 298 12.29 -6.06 4.18
CA LYS A 298 12.62 -6.16 2.75
C LYS A 298 13.47 -7.40 2.52
N LEU A 299 13.16 -8.17 1.48
CA LEU A 299 13.89 -9.38 1.10
C LEU A 299 14.26 -9.36 -0.38
N ALA A 300 15.50 -9.73 -0.68
CA ALA A 300 16.00 -9.87 -2.02
C ALA A 300 15.38 -11.08 -2.75
N SER A 301 14.87 -10.88 -3.97
CA SER A 301 14.35 -11.96 -4.82
C SER A 301 15.42 -12.91 -5.36
N SER A 302 16.69 -12.52 -5.26
CA SER A 302 17.85 -13.32 -5.64
C SER A 302 18.20 -14.42 -4.63
N LEU A 303 17.53 -14.44 -3.47
CA LEU A 303 17.73 -15.45 -2.45
C LEU A 303 17.33 -16.85 -2.95
N ARG A 304 18.13 -17.84 -2.54
CA ARG A 304 17.86 -19.25 -2.82
C ARG A 304 16.63 -19.71 -2.04
N ASN A 305 15.86 -20.62 -2.62
CA ASN A 305 14.63 -21.16 -2.04
C ASN A 305 14.84 -22.46 -1.24
N VAL A 306 16.03 -22.64 -0.67
CA VAL A 306 16.40 -23.82 0.10
C VAL A 306 16.73 -23.36 1.51
N ASP A 307 15.99 -23.83 2.50
CA ASP A 307 16.31 -23.56 3.90
C ASP A 307 17.71 -24.08 4.21
N THR A 308 18.63 -23.22 4.66
CA THR A 308 19.97 -23.62 5.06
C THR A 308 20.25 -23.17 6.49
N LEU A 309 20.95 -24.00 7.24
CA LEU A 309 21.43 -23.62 8.57
C LEU A 309 22.92 -23.90 8.65
N LYS A 310 23.69 -22.89 9.02
CA LYS A 310 25.12 -22.97 9.31
C LYS A 310 25.39 -22.22 10.60
N ILE A 311 25.73 -22.94 11.66
CA ILE A 311 26.04 -22.37 12.96
C ILE A 311 27.48 -22.70 13.29
N GLY A 312 28.21 -21.70 13.78
CA GLY A 312 29.57 -21.85 14.25
C GLY A 312 30.62 -21.95 13.13
N GLY A 313 31.87 -21.67 13.50
CA GLY A 313 33.03 -21.74 12.61
C GLY A 313 33.48 -20.37 12.08
N LYS A 314 34.80 -20.17 12.03
CA LYS A 314 35.46 -18.90 11.65
C LYS A 314 35.05 -18.37 10.25
N ASN A 315 34.51 -19.23 9.39
CA ASN A 315 34.16 -18.92 8.01
C ASN A 315 32.64 -18.82 7.77
N THR A 316 31.83 -18.92 8.82
CA THR A 316 30.37 -18.80 8.71
C THR A 316 30.00 -17.33 8.79
N TRP A 317 29.73 -16.70 7.64
CA TRP A 317 29.35 -15.28 7.62
C TRP A 317 28.04 -15.03 8.34
N ALA A 318 26.99 -15.78 7.99
CA ALA A 318 25.65 -15.69 8.58
C ALA A 318 25.07 -17.09 8.83
N THR A 319 24.03 -17.17 9.65
CA THR A 319 23.36 -18.43 10.02
C THR A 319 22.67 -19.14 8.85
N GLY A 320 22.40 -18.41 7.77
CA GLY A 320 22.02 -18.94 6.47
C GLY A 320 22.24 -17.90 5.36
N ASN A 321 22.06 -18.30 4.10
CA ASN A 321 22.13 -17.39 2.95
C ASN A 321 21.10 -17.82 1.90
N ASP A 322 19.87 -17.85 2.35
CA ASP A 322 18.68 -18.29 1.64
C ASP A 322 17.48 -17.50 2.15
N PHE A 323 16.36 -17.63 1.45
CA PHE A 323 15.15 -16.87 1.74
C PHE A 323 14.63 -17.07 3.16
N TYR A 324 14.59 -18.32 3.64
CA TYR A 324 14.02 -18.65 4.94
C TYR A 324 14.88 -18.06 6.05
N SER A 325 16.19 -18.26 5.97
CA SER A 325 17.14 -17.76 6.96
C SER A 325 17.16 -16.24 7.03
N ASN A 326 17.13 -15.57 5.88
CA ASN A 326 17.05 -14.12 5.81
C ASN A 326 15.73 -13.60 6.38
N PHE A 327 14.61 -14.22 6.01
CA PHE A 327 13.32 -13.81 6.56
C PHE A 327 13.27 -13.96 8.09
N ARG A 328 13.71 -15.10 8.63
CA ARG A 328 13.79 -15.29 10.08
C ARG A 328 14.72 -14.28 10.73
N HIS A 329 15.86 -13.95 10.11
CA HIS A 329 16.78 -12.92 10.60
C HIS A 329 16.07 -11.55 10.73
N GLU A 330 15.44 -11.06 9.67
CA GLU A 330 14.73 -9.77 9.70
C GLU A 330 13.53 -9.79 10.65
N TYR A 331 12.83 -10.93 10.75
CA TYR A 331 11.76 -11.12 11.73
C TYR A 331 12.30 -11.14 13.17
N GLY A 332 13.53 -11.62 13.38
CA GLY A 332 14.24 -11.53 14.66
C GLY A 332 14.50 -10.08 15.07
N HIS A 333 14.85 -9.20 14.14
CA HIS A 333 14.93 -7.76 14.42
C HIS A 333 13.58 -7.18 14.82
N HIS A 334 12.50 -7.57 14.14
CA HIS A 334 11.14 -7.17 14.50
C HIS A 334 10.79 -7.60 15.93
N LEU A 335 11.00 -8.88 16.27
CA LEU A 335 10.75 -9.40 17.61
C LEU A 335 11.57 -8.67 18.68
N HIS A 336 12.86 -8.45 18.42
CA HIS A 336 13.73 -7.70 19.34
C HIS A 336 13.23 -6.26 19.56
N ARG A 337 12.70 -5.63 18.50
CA ARG A 337 12.07 -4.31 18.60
C ARG A 337 10.82 -4.35 19.46
N SER A 338 9.96 -5.36 19.29
CA SER A 338 8.71 -5.54 20.04
C SER A 338 8.94 -5.69 21.55
N ILE A 339 10.06 -6.31 21.94
CA ILE A 339 10.42 -6.47 23.36
C ILE A 339 11.31 -5.35 23.91
N THR A 340 11.65 -4.34 23.11
CA THR A 340 12.54 -3.26 23.55
C THR A 340 11.97 -2.55 24.77
N GLY A 341 12.77 -2.45 25.85
CA GLY A 341 12.38 -1.86 27.12
C GLY A 341 11.84 -2.86 28.16
N SER A 342 11.49 -4.08 27.73
CA SER A 342 11.15 -5.18 28.64
C SER A 342 12.38 -5.72 29.39
N ASP A 343 12.14 -6.50 30.44
CA ASP A 343 13.22 -7.18 31.16
C ASP A 343 13.92 -8.25 30.30
N LEU A 344 13.22 -8.84 29.32
CA LEU A 344 13.81 -9.78 28.36
C LEU A 344 14.83 -9.06 27.45
N SER A 345 14.51 -7.86 26.96
CA SER A 345 15.46 -7.06 26.18
C SER A 345 16.68 -6.64 27.02
N LYS A 346 16.48 -6.32 28.30
CA LYS A 346 17.59 -6.04 29.23
C LYS A 346 18.46 -7.28 29.47
N LYS A 347 17.85 -8.44 29.71
CA LYS A 347 18.55 -9.72 29.87
C LYS A 347 19.41 -10.04 28.65
N TRP A 348 18.86 -9.89 27.45
CA TRP A 348 19.62 -10.06 26.22
C TRP A 348 20.84 -9.13 26.15
N GLY A 349 20.62 -7.82 26.29
CA GLY A 349 21.70 -6.83 26.12
C GLY A 349 22.75 -6.84 27.23
N LYS A 350 22.34 -7.05 28.49
CA LYS A 350 23.21 -6.92 29.68
C LYS A 350 23.79 -8.24 30.18
N GLU A 351 23.05 -9.34 30.08
CA GLU A 351 23.46 -10.62 30.68
C GLU A 351 24.02 -11.58 29.63
N ILE A 352 23.39 -11.65 28.46
CA ILE A 352 23.74 -12.61 27.40
C ILE A 352 24.78 -12.03 26.44
N TRP A 353 24.52 -10.88 25.83
CA TRP A 353 25.43 -10.27 24.86
C TRP A 353 26.64 -9.57 25.50
N LYS A 354 26.55 -9.17 26.78
CA LYS A 354 27.58 -8.44 27.57
C LYS A 354 28.55 -7.64 26.69
N GLN A 355 28.17 -6.41 26.35
CA GLN A 355 28.91 -5.54 25.43
C GLN A 355 30.43 -5.63 25.62
N GLY A 356 31.14 -6.10 24.59
CA GLY A 356 32.61 -6.17 24.56
C GLY A 356 33.19 -7.54 24.91
N GLU A 357 32.58 -8.30 25.82
CA GLU A 357 33.15 -9.57 26.30
C GLU A 357 32.79 -10.77 25.39
N ASN A 358 31.56 -10.79 24.86
CA ASN A 358 31.04 -11.98 24.16
C ASN A 358 31.13 -11.91 22.62
N LYS A 359 31.70 -10.86 22.03
CA LYS A 359 31.81 -10.77 20.55
C LYS A 359 32.52 -11.97 19.93
N SER A 360 33.59 -12.46 20.57
CA SER A 360 34.35 -13.64 20.14
C SER A 360 33.54 -14.94 20.29
N LEU A 361 32.75 -15.05 21.36
CA LEU A 361 31.84 -16.17 21.58
C LEU A 361 30.81 -16.26 20.47
N PHE A 362 30.04 -15.19 20.21
CA PHE A 362 29.04 -15.16 19.14
C PHE A 362 29.65 -15.38 17.76
N LYS A 363 30.80 -14.75 17.49
CA LYS A 363 31.56 -14.99 16.24
C LYS A 363 31.88 -16.47 16.02
N SER A 364 32.36 -17.15 17.06
CA SER A 364 32.82 -18.54 16.96
C SER A 364 31.70 -19.57 17.03
N LYS A 365 30.62 -19.27 17.77
CA LYS A 365 29.51 -20.18 18.06
C LYS A 365 28.29 -19.96 17.17
N VAL A 366 28.07 -18.77 16.64
CA VAL A 366 26.89 -18.42 15.84
C VAL A 366 27.29 -18.09 14.41
N SER A 367 27.79 -16.88 14.17
CA SER A 367 28.25 -16.42 12.85
C SER A 367 29.14 -15.18 12.97
N ASN A 368 29.93 -14.87 11.95
CA ASN A 368 30.70 -13.62 11.91
C ASN A 368 29.78 -12.40 12.00
N TYR A 369 28.63 -12.44 11.35
CA TYR A 369 27.67 -11.33 11.32
C TYR A 369 27.03 -11.08 12.69
N SER A 370 26.77 -12.15 13.46
CA SER A 370 26.28 -12.04 14.84
C SER A 370 27.23 -11.29 15.77
N SER A 371 28.52 -11.13 15.41
CA SER A 371 29.51 -10.42 16.23
C SER A 371 29.48 -8.89 16.07
N THR A 372 28.69 -8.38 15.11
CA THR A 372 28.63 -6.96 14.74
C THR A 372 28.10 -6.12 15.90
N ASP A 373 26.87 -6.40 16.35
CA ASP A 373 26.25 -5.80 17.52
C ASP A 373 25.20 -6.74 18.14
N TYR A 374 24.62 -6.30 19.26
CA TYR A 374 23.67 -7.12 20.04
C TYR A 374 22.35 -7.39 19.32
N LYS A 375 21.92 -6.53 18.40
CA LYS A 375 20.68 -6.70 17.63
C LYS A 375 20.91 -7.71 16.52
N GLU A 376 22.05 -7.64 15.84
CA GLU A 376 22.49 -8.63 14.86
C GLU A 376 22.68 -10.00 15.51
N ALA A 377 23.29 -10.03 16.69
CA ALA A 377 23.40 -11.26 17.47
C ALA A 377 22.05 -11.88 17.79
N PHE A 378 21.07 -11.04 18.17
CA PHE A 378 19.71 -11.50 18.45
C PHE A 378 19.08 -12.09 17.19
N ALA A 379 19.12 -11.37 16.08
CA ALA A 379 18.52 -11.77 14.82
C ALA A 379 19.14 -13.06 14.25
N GLU A 380 20.47 -13.19 14.32
CA GLU A 380 21.17 -14.39 13.91
C GLU A 380 20.83 -15.59 14.80
N CYS A 381 20.82 -15.41 16.13
CA CYS A 381 20.46 -16.49 17.03
C CYS A 381 18.98 -16.88 16.90
N PHE A 382 18.10 -15.91 16.70
CA PHE A 382 16.68 -16.15 16.43
C PHE A 382 16.52 -16.93 15.12
N SER A 383 17.20 -16.53 14.05
CA SER A 383 17.16 -17.22 12.75
C SER A 383 17.63 -18.66 12.87
N ALA A 384 18.74 -18.88 13.58
CA ALA A 384 19.25 -20.20 13.88
C ALA A 384 18.25 -21.04 14.69
N PHE A 385 17.83 -20.55 15.85
CA PHE A 385 16.95 -21.26 16.79
C PHE A 385 15.60 -21.63 16.17
N THR A 386 15.05 -20.74 15.34
CA THR A 386 13.76 -20.95 14.70
C THR A 386 13.83 -21.81 13.46
N SER A 387 15.01 -22.17 12.94
CA SER A 387 15.13 -23.04 11.76
C SER A 387 14.55 -24.45 12.01
N PRO A 388 13.89 -25.09 11.03
CA PRO A 388 13.50 -26.51 11.08
C PRO A 388 14.71 -27.45 11.12
N LYS A 389 15.90 -26.96 10.76
CA LYS A 389 17.16 -27.72 10.80
C LYS A 389 17.89 -27.57 12.13
N TYR A 390 17.39 -26.72 13.01
CA TYR A 390 17.97 -26.50 14.32
C TYR A 390 17.90 -27.76 15.18
N LYS A 391 18.93 -27.99 15.98
CA LYS A 391 18.94 -29.01 17.04
C LYS A 391 19.40 -28.36 18.32
N GLN A 392 18.76 -28.73 19.42
CA GLN A 392 19.19 -28.29 20.74
C GLN A 392 20.68 -28.60 20.98
N GLY A 393 21.37 -27.65 21.61
CA GLY A 393 22.82 -27.65 21.81
C GLY A 393 23.63 -27.00 20.68
N MET A 394 22.98 -26.52 19.59
CA MET A 394 23.70 -25.82 18.52
C MET A 394 24.08 -24.38 18.90
N LEU A 395 23.27 -23.69 19.70
CA LEU A 395 23.60 -22.38 20.27
C LEU A 395 24.18 -22.53 21.69
N PRO A 396 24.88 -21.51 22.21
CA PRO A 396 25.26 -21.47 23.62
C PRO A 396 24.03 -21.66 24.52
N LYS A 397 24.20 -22.40 25.62
CA LYS A 397 23.10 -22.81 26.50
C LYS A 397 22.29 -21.61 27.02
N GLU A 398 22.98 -20.54 27.39
CA GLU A 398 22.38 -19.30 27.87
C GLU A 398 21.53 -18.59 26.80
N VAL A 399 21.86 -18.75 25.51
CA VAL A 399 21.08 -18.23 24.39
C VAL A 399 19.85 -19.10 24.15
N GLU A 400 19.99 -20.43 24.22
CA GLU A 400 18.84 -21.35 24.09
C GLU A 400 17.83 -21.14 25.22
N ASP A 401 18.31 -21.14 26.46
CA ASP A 401 17.46 -20.96 27.64
C ASP A 401 16.69 -19.63 27.55
N TYR A 402 17.31 -18.58 27.00
CA TYR A 402 16.64 -17.31 26.72
C TYR A 402 15.53 -17.41 25.67
N PHE A 403 15.77 -18.06 24.53
CA PHE A 403 14.74 -18.20 23.50
C PHE A 403 13.60 -19.13 23.91
N ILE A 404 13.87 -20.16 24.71
CA ILE A 404 12.86 -21.01 25.34
C ILE A 404 11.96 -20.19 26.28
N GLU A 405 12.56 -19.33 27.11
CA GLU A 405 11.81 -18.42 27.98
C GLU A 405 10.92 -17.48 27.17
N LEU A 406 11.51 -16.84 26.15
CA LEU A 406 10.88 -15.85 25.28
C LEU A 406 9.72 -16.43 24.46
N MET A 407 9.93 -17.57 23.79
CA MET A 407 9.04 -18.02 22.70
C MET A 407 8.32 -19.35 22.99
N GLY A 408 8.77 -20.11 23.97
CA GLY A 408 8.27 -21.47 24.24
C GLY A 408 9.13 -22.55 23.60
N ASN A 409 8.61 -23.77 23.52
CA ASN A 409 9.42 -24.99 23.36
C ASN A 409 9.95 -25.19 21.92
N LEU A 410 10.96 -26.06 21.81
CA LEU A 410 11.88 -26.29 20.69
C LEU A 410 11.26 -26.69 19.35
#